data_AF-A0A061AWH4-F1
#
_entry.id   AF-A0A061AWH4-F1
#
_cell.length_a   1.000
_cell.length_b   1.000
_cell.length_c   1.000
_cell.angle_alpha   90.00
_cell.angle_beta   90.00
_cell.angle_gamma   90.00
#
_symmetry.space_group_name_H-M   'P 1'
#
loop_
_entity.id
_entity.type
_entity.pdbx_description
1 polymer ?
#
loop_
_entity_poly.entity_id
_entity_poly.type
_entity_poly.pdbx_seq_one_letter_code
_entity_poly.pdbx_strand_id
1 'polypeptide(L)'
;MSTQSGIQTLLDAEKAAHSKVAEARAYRAARLKAAKTDAAAEIAAYKKKKEEELKKYEAEHSGLNETADKEADEQVKVELESIQKTAASKKKDVIKLLIDAVTKPTPELHINAA
;
A
#
# COMPACT_ATOMS: atom_id res chain seq x y z
N MET A 1 45.13 57.09 -43.95
CA MET A 1 44.63 57.13 -42.54
C MET A 1 43.24 56.51 -42.39
N SER A 2 42.32 56.63 -43.34
CA SER A 2 40.92 56.13 -43.20
C SER A 2 40.71 54.62 -43.39
N THR A 3 41.66 53.90 -44.01
CA THR A 3 41.55 52.45 -44.24
C THR A 3 41.87 51.63 -42.99
N GLN A 4 42.81 52.09 -42.17
CA GLN A 4 43.20 51.44 -40.90
C GLN A 4 42.07 51.51 -39.86
N SER A 5 41.32 52.61 -39.79
CA SER A 5 40.23 52.78 -38.83
C SER A 5 39.03 51.89 -39.15
N GLY A 6 38.69 51.70 -40.43
CA GLY A 6 37.60 50.82 -40.85
C GLY A 6 37.85 49.35 -40.53
N ILE A 7 39.09 48.88 -40.70
CA ILE A 7 39.48 47.51 -40.33
C ILE A 7 39.37 47.30 -38.81
N GLN A 8 39.82 48.27 -38.00
CA GLN A 8 39.71 48.16 -36.54
C GLN A 8 38.24 48.08 -36.08
N THR A 9 37.35 48.88 -36.68
CA THR A 9 35.91 48.82 -36.38
C THR A 9 35.30 47.45 -36.73
N LEU A 10 35.72 46.84 -37.84
CA LEU A 10 35.26 45.50 -38.22
C LEU A 10 35.76 44.42 -37.25
N LEU A 11 37.03 44.49 -36.81
CA LEU A 11 37.60 43.57 -35.83
C LEU A 11 36.92 43.69 -34.46
N ASP A 12 36.60 44.91 -34.02
CA ASP A 12 35.89 45.15 -32.77
C ASP A 12 34.44 44.62 -32.86
N ALA A 13 33.77 44.81 -34.00
CA ALA A 13 32.44 44.26 -34.26
C ALA A 13 32.44 42.73 -34.31
N GLU A 14 33.45 42.11 -34.92
CA GLU A 14 33.64 40.66 -34.95
C GLU A 14 33.83 40.10 -33.54
N LYS A 15 34.69 40.73 -32.73
CA LYS A 15 34.92 40.35 -31.33
C LYS A 15 33.64 40.47 -30.50
N ALA A 16 32.89 41.56 -30.67
CA ALA A 16 31.61 41.76 -29.98
C ALA A 16 30.56 40.71 -30.39
N ALA A 17 30.49 40.37 -31.68
CA ALA A 17 29.59 39.32 -32.18
C ALA A 17 29.97 37.94 -31.63
N HIS A 18 31.26 37.59 -31.64
CA HIS A 18 31.75 36.35 -31.05
C HIS A 18 31.46 36.25 -29.56
N SER A 19 31.67 37.34 -28.81
CA SER A 19 31.37 37.38 -27.37
C SER A 19 29.87 37.15 -27.11
N LYS A 20 28.98 37.80 -27.85
CA LYS A 20 27.52 37.61 -27.72
C LYS A 20 27.10 36.18 -28.02
N VAL A 21 27.68 35.56 -29.05
CA VAL A 21 27.38 34.16 -29.39
C VAL A 21 27.91 33.19 -28.32
N ALA A 22 29.11 33.45 -27.78
CA ALA A 22 29.69 32.63 -26.72
C ALA A 22 28.86 32.70 -25.43
N GLU A 23 28.43 33.90 -25.04
CA GLU A 23 27.55 34.11 -23.89
C GLU A 23 26.21 33.40 -24.07
N ALA A 24 25.58 33.51 -25.24
CA ALA A 24 24.33 32.81 -25.54
C ALA A 24 24.48 31.28 -25.46
N ARG A 25 25.61 30.73 -25.94
CA ARG A 25 25.90 29.28 -25.83
C ARG A 25 26.12 28.86 -24.38
N ALA A 26 26.86 29.64 -23.60
CA ALA A 26 27.09 29.38 -22.18
C ALA A 26 25.78 29.43 -21.39
N TYR A 27 24.95 30.45 -21.64
CA TYR A 27 23.62 30.57 -21.04
C TYR A 27 22.74 29.35 -21.36
N ARG A 28 22.69 28.93 -22.63
CA ARG A 28 21.94 27.72 -23.03
C ARG A 28 22.43 26.48 -22.30
N ALA A 29 23.75 26.27 -22.21
CA ALA A 29 24.33 25.13 -21.50
C ALA A 29 24.00 25.16 -20.00
N ALA A 30 24.10 26.33 -19.36
CA ALA A 30 23.73 26.51 -17.96
C ALA A 30 22.24 26.22 -17.73
N ARG A 31 21.36 26.71 -18.62
CA ARG A 31 19.90 26.47 -18.52
C ARG A 31 19.55 24.99 -18.67
N LEU A 32 20.23 24.28 -19.58
CA LEU A 32 20.06 22.83 -19.74
C LEU A 32 20.54 22.05 -18.51
N LYS A 33 21.63 22.49 -17.87
CA LYS A 33 22.12 21.88 -16.63
C LYS A 33 21.16 22.13 -15.48
N ALA A 34 20.68 23.37 -15.31
CA ALA A 34 19.70 23.74 -14.30
C ALA A 34 18.43 22.90 -14.44
N ALA A 35 17.86 22.80 -15.64
CA ALA A 35 16.66 22.00 -15.90
C ALA A 35 16.83 20.52 -15.50
N LYS A 36 18.01 19.93 -15.72
CA LYS A 36 18.31 18.56 -15.28
C LYS A 36 18.40 18.44 -13.76
N THR A 37 19.05 19.40 -13.10
CA THR A 37 19.15 19.43 -11.64
C THR A 37 17.80 19.61 -10.99
N ASP A 38 16.98 20.51 -11.50
CA ASP A 38 15.64 20.81 -10.98
C ASP A 38 14.73 19.59 -11.13
N ALA A 39 14.74 18.94 -12.30
CA ALA A 39 13.99 17.70 -12.52
C ALA A 39 14.46 16.57 -11.57
N ALA A 40 15.77 16.42 -11.35
CA ALA A 40 16.29 15.43 -10.41
C ALA A 40 15.87 15.73 -8.96
N ALA A 41 15.85 17.00 -8.56
CA ALA A 41 15.38 17.43 -7.25
C ALA A 41 13.89 17.16 -7.06
N GLU A 42 13.07 17.43 -8.08
CA GLU A 42 11.63 17.17 -8.06
C GLU A 42 11.33 15.66 -7.96
N ILE A 43 12.04 14.83 -8.73
CA ILE A 43 11.94 13.37 -8.65
C ILE A 43 12.31 12.88 -7.25
N ALA A 44 13.40 13.39 -6.67
CA ALA A 44 13.83 13.01 -5.32
C ALA A 44 12.80 13.41 -4.26
N ALA A 45 12.22 14.61 -4.38
CA ALA A 45 11.16 15.08 -3.48
C ALA A 45 9.89 14.21 -3.61
N TYR A 46 9.49 13.87 -4.84
CA TYR A 46 8.35 12.98 -5.09
C TYR A 46 8.58 11.58 -4.52
N LYS A 47 9.78 11.02 -4.74
CA LYS A 47 10.16 9.72 -4.19
C LYS A 47 10.10 9.72 -2.67
N LYS A 48 10.67 10.75 -2.01
CA LYS A 48 10.62 10.90 -0.55
C LYS A 48 9.17 10.96 -0.05
N LYS A 49 8.32 11.76 -0.70
CA LYS A 49 6.89 11.84 -0.35
C LYS A 49 6.20 10.48 -0.46
N LYS A 50 6.47 9.73 -1.54
CA LYS A 50 5.90 8.39 -1.73
C LYS A 50 6.41 7.37 -0.73
N GLU A 51 7.69 7.42 -0.36
CA GLU A 51 8.25 6.58 0.69
C GLU A 51 7.64 6.91 2.06
N GLU A 52 7.37 8.19 2.36
CA GLU A 52 6.67 8.60 3.58
C GLU A 52 5.20 8.14 3.60
N GLU A 53 4.49 8.28 2.49
CA GLU A 53 3.12 7.74 2.34
C GLU A 53 3.10 6.22 2.52
N LEU A 54 4.04 5.50 1.91
CA LEU A 54 4.15 4.06 2.02
C LEU A 54 4.48 3.64 3.45
N LYS A 55 5.42 4.29 4.13
CA LYS A 55 5.73 4.00 5.54
C LYS A 55 4.55 4.24 6.47
N LYS A 56 3.76 5.31 6.22
CA LYS A 56 2.53 5.56 6.99
C LYS A 56 1.50 4.47 6.75
N TYR A 57 1.31 4.09 5.50
CA TYR A 57 0.40 3.01 5.13
C TYR A 57 0.81 1.67 5.76
N GLU A 58 2.11 1.33 5.71
CA GLU A 58 2.67 0.16 6.39
C GLU A 58 2.46 0.21 7.89
N ALA A 59 2.73 1.36 8.54
CA ALA A 59 2.52 1.50 9.99
C ALA A 59 1.05 1.32 10.37
N GLU A 60 0.13 1.96 9.64
CA GLU A 60 -1.33 1.83 9.85
C GLU A 60 -1.84 0.41 9.61
N HIS A 61 -1.30 -0.29 8.61
CA HIS A 61 -1.76 -1.64 8.25
C HIS A 61 -1.01 -2.76 8.98
N SER A 62 0.17 -2.49 9.55
CA SER A 62 0.92 -3.48 10.33
C SER A 62 0.18 -3.92 11.60
N GLY A 63 -0.63 -3.03 12.19
CA GLY A 63 -1.45 -3.33 13.37
C GLY A 63 -2.83 -3.91 13.07
N LEU A 64 -3.26 -3.89 11.80
CA LEU A 64 -4.60 -4.29 11.39
C LEU A 64 -4.86 -5.79 11.64
N ASN A 65 -3.82 -6.62 11.50
CA ASN A 65 -3.90 -8.04 11.85
C ASN A 65 -4.12 -8.23 13.35
N GLU A 66 -3.41 -7.47 14.20
CA GLU A 66 -3.55 -7.64 15.65
C GLU A 66 -4.93 -7.19 16.15
N THR A 67 -5.52 -6.14 15.56
CA THR A 67 -6.90 -5.74 15.86
C THR A 67 -7.91 -6.75 15.33
N ALA A 68 -7.74 -7.26 14.11
CA ALA A 68 -8.62 -8.26 13.53
C ALA A 68 -8.58 -9.58 14.31
N ASP A 69 -7.39 -10.01 14.76
CA ASP A 69 -7.20 -11.19 15.59
C ASP A 69 -7.90 -11.04 16.95
N LYS A 70 -7.79 -9.87 17.59
CA LYS A 70 -8.49 -9.59 18.86
C LYS A 70 -10.01 -9.58 18.70
N GLU A 71 -10.52 -8.95 17.66
CA GLU A 71 -11.96 -8.93 17.38
C GLU A 71 -12.49 -10.35 17.08
N ALA A 72 -11.74 -11.14 16.31
CA ALA A 72 -12.08 -12.54 16.02
C ALA A 72 -12.07 -13.38 17.31
N ASP A 73 -11.05 -13.23 18.16
CA ASP A 73 -10.96 -13.93 19.45
C ASP A 73 -12.14 -13.58 20.39
N GLU A 74 -12.55 -12.32 20.43
CA GLU A 74 -13.72 -11.90 21.21
C GLU A 74 -15.01 -12.52 20.67
N GLN A 75 -15.22 -12.51 19.35
CA GLN A 75 -16.39 -13.15 18.73
C GLN A 75 -16.43 -14.65 19.01
N VAL A 76 -15.31 -15.35 18.86
CA VAL A 76 -15.20 -16.79 19.13
C VAL A 76 -15.50 -17.11 20.60
N LYS A 77 -15.05 -16.27 21.55
CA LYS A 77 -15.38 -16.45 22.98
C LYS A 77 -16.87 -16.32 23.24
N VAL A 78 -17.52 -15.29 22.70
CA VAL A 78 -18.97 -15.09 22.84
C VAL A 78 -19.75 -16.27 22.25
N GLU A 79 -19.32 -16.77 21.09
CA GLU A 79 -19.97 -17.88 20.43
C GLU A 79 -19.76 -19.21 21.19
N LEU A 80 -18.57 -19.43 21.74
CA LEU A 80 -18.29 -20.57 22.62
C LEU A 80 -19.16 -20.55 23.87
N GLU A 81 -19.32 -19.39 24.52
CA GLU A 81 -20.22 -19.25 25.68
C GLU A 81 -21.67 -19.56 25.33
N SER A 82 -22.14 -19.10 24.17
CA SER A 82 -23.48 -19.39 23.65
C SER A 82 -23.68 -20.89 23.38
N ILE A 83 -22.69 -21.55 22.75
CA ILE A 83 -22.70 -22.99 22.48
C ILE A 83 -22.73 -23.77 23.80
N GLN A 84 -21.88 -23.42 24.77
CA GLN A 84 -21.84 -24.07 26.07
C GLN A 84 -23.16 -23.93 26.83
N LYS A 85 -23.76 -22.74 26.80
CA LYS A 85 -25.07 -22.49 27.43
C LYS A 85 -26.18 -23.32 26.78
N THR A 86 -26.21 -23.38 25.45
CA THR A 86 -27.18 -24.18 24.70
C THR A 86 -26.98 -25.68 24.94
N ALA A 87 -25.74 -26.14 24.99
CA ALA A 87 -25.41 -27.52 25.31
C ALA A 87 -25.85 -27.86 26.74
N ALA A 88 -25.56 -27.01 27.71
CA ALA A 88 -25.96 -27.21 29.10
C ALA A 88 -27.48 -27.26 29.28
N SER A 89 -28.23 -26.39 28.59
CA SER A 89 -29.70 -26.36 28.69
C SER A 89 -30.33 -27.63 28.10
N LYS A 90 -29.85 -28.10 26.94
CA LYS A 90 -30.42 -29.27 26.25
C LYS A 90 -29.84 -30.61 26.73
N LYS A 91 -28.76 -30.60 27.51
CA LYS A 91 -28.05 -31.81 27.99
C LYS A 91 -29.00 -32.82 28.63
N LYS A 92 -29.87 -32.36 29.53
CA LYS A 92 -30.79 -33.25 30.26
C LYS A 92 -31.82 -33.89 29.34
N ASP A 93 -32.35 -33.13 28.39
CA ASP A 93 -33.36 -33.62 27.45
C ASP A 93 -32.76 -34.66 26.50
N VAL A 94 -31.55 -34.40 26.00
CA VAL A 94 -30.82 -35.35 25.13
C VAL A 94 -30.46 -36.63 25.88
N ILE A 95 -29.98 -36.52 27.12
CA ILE A 95 -29.69 -37.70 27.95
C ILE A 95 -30.95 -38.53 28.17
N LYS A 96 -32.07 -37.89 28.50
CA LYS A 96 -33.34 -38.57 28.70
C LYS A 96 -33.80 -39.30 27.44
N LEU A 97 -33.75 -38.62 26.28
CA LEU A 97 -34.10 -39.20 24.99
C LEU A 97 -33.24 -40.42 24.63
N LEU A 98 -31.92 -40.34 24.87
CA LEU A 98 -31.00 -41.46 24.65
C LEU A 98 -31.29 -42.64 25.58
N ILE A 99 -31.54 -42.40 26.86
CA ILE A 99 -31.89 -43.46 27.82
C ILE A 99 -33.22 -44.11 27.44
N ASP A 100 -34.25 -43.32 27.12
CA ASP A 100 -35.57 -43.80 26.73
C ASP A 100 -35.48 -44.65 25.44
N ALA A 101 -34.67 -44.22 24.46
CA ALA A 101 -34.45 -44.97 23.22
C ALA A 101 -33.72 -46.31 23.44
N VAL A 102 -32.76 -46.37 24.38
CA VAL A 102 -32.00 -47.60 24.68
C VAL A 102 -32.82 -48.57 25.55
N THR A 103 -33.65 -48.06 26.45
CA THR A 103 -34.38 -48.87 27.43
C THR A 103 -35.76 -49.34 26.96
N LYS A 104 -36.29 -48.78 25.87
CA LYS A 104 -37.59 -49.17 25.30
C LYS A 104 -37.40 -50.14 24.13
N PRO A 105 -37.52 -51.47 24.33
CA PRO A 105 -37.46 -52.42 23.23
C PRO A 105 -38.65 -52.20 22.30
N THR A 106 -38.38 -51.90 21.03
CA THR A 106 -39.35 -51.90 19.94
C THR A 106 -39.10 -53.14 19.07
N PRO A 107 -39.69 -54.30 19.41
CA PRO A 107 -39.57 -55.48 18.58
C PRO A 107 -40.35 -55.25 17.28
N GLU A 108 -39.63 -55.11 16.18
CA GLU A 108 -40.21 -55.13 14.84
C GLU A 108 -39.94 -56.50 14.20
N LEU A 109 -40.97 -57.04 13.54
CA LEU A 109 -40.82 -58.26 12.76
C LEU A 109 -39.84 -57.98 11.62
N HIS A 110 -38.80 -58.80 11.50
CA HIS A 110 -37.84 -58.63 10.41
C HIS A 110 -38.58 -58.71 9.06
N ILE A 111 -38.18 -57.88 8.10
CA ILE A 111 -38.85 -57.69 6.79
C ILE A 111 -39.06 -58.99 6.00
N ASN A 112 -38.30 -60.04 6.31
CA ASN A 112 -38.36 -61.36 5.68
C ASN A 112 -38.93 -62.47 6.60
N ALA A 113 -39.51 -62.11 7.74
CA ALA A 113 -40.20 -63.06 8.60
C ALA A 113 -41.53 -63.44 7.92
N ALA A 114 -41.50 -64.57 7.22
CA ALA A 114 -42.67 -65.29 6.70
C ALA A 114 -43.32 -66.14 7.81
#